data_AF-A0A0B1TSV1-F1
#
_entry.id   AF-A0A0B1TSV1-F1
#
_cell.length_a   1.000
_cell.length_b   1.000
_cell.length_c   1.000
_cell.angle_alpha   90.00
_cell.angle_beta   90.00
_cell.angle_gamma   90.00
#
_symmetry.space_group_name_H-M   'P 1'
#
loop_
_entity.id
_entity.type
_entity.pdbx_description
1 polymer ?
#
loop_
_entity_poly.entity_id
_entity_poly.type
_entity_poly.pdbx_seq_one_letter_code
_entity_poly.pdbx_strand_id
1 'polypeptide(L)'
;MISCFSVKLVHDYGYIHRDIKPNNFVMGYENDFERARLVHILDFGLARSYAIYRNGKWVARRARGSAEFRGTLRYCSPNVHEKKEQVGYLSRHGSRNDVLLQGRRDDLWSLFYVLIELHCGLPWQAVREKHKVHSVLLFRGCAYVTALDCVLRSKQ
;
A
#
# COMPACT_ATOMS: atom_id res chain seq x y z
N MET A 1 1.55 -10.51 13.35
CA MET A 1 0.12 -10.11 13.32
C MET A 1 -0.15 -8.70 13.89
N ILE A 2 0.84 -8.03 14.51
CA ILE A 2 0.66 -6.73 15.19
C ILE A 2 0.58 -5.54 14.20
N SER A 3 1.34 -5.56 13.10
CA SER A 3 1.34 -4.50 12.09
C SER A 3 -0.01 -4.28 11.40
N CYS A 4 -0.85 -5.31 11.32
CA CYS A 4 -2.18 -5.22 10.71
C CYS A 4 -3.16 -4.39 11.56
N PHE A 5 -2.98 -4.38 12.90
CA PHE A 5 -3.83 -3.62 13.81
C PHE A 5 -3.72 -2.11 13.59
N SER A 6 -2.49 -1.61 13.40
CA SER A 6 -2.23 -0.18 13.22
C SER A 6 -2.83 0.34 11.91
N VAL A 7 -2.74 -0.42 10.82
CA VAL A 7 -3.37 -0.08 9.54
C VAL A 7 -4.90 -0.11 9.67
N LYS A 8 -5.45 -1.12 10.35
CA LYS A 8 -6.87 -1.20 10.65
C LYS A 8 -7.35 0.02 11.44
N LEU A 9 -6.60 0.46 12.45
CA LEU A 9 -6.95 1.64 13.25
C LEU A 9 -7.06 2.89 12.38
N VAL A 10 -6.08 3.14 11.50
CA VAL A 10 -6.13 4.26 10.54
C VAL A 10 -7.39 4.19 9.68
N HIS A 11 -7.76 2.99 9.22
CA HIS A 11 -8.97 2.78 8.42
C HIS A 11 -10.26 2.99 9.22
N ASP A 12 -10.32 2.53 10.46
CA ASP A 12 -11.49 2.69 11.34
C ASP A 12 -11.77 4.16 11.67
N TYR A 13 -10.75 5.02 11.65
CA TYR A 13 -10.90 6.48 11.74
C TYR A 13 -11.20 7.17 10.39
N GLY A 14 -11.47 6.40 9.33
CA GLY A 14 -11.90 6.92 8.04
C GLY A 14 -10.76 7.43 7.16
N TYR A 15 -9.51 7.04 7.42
CA TYR A 15 -8.33 7.42 6.65
C TYR A 15 -7.68 6.25 5.91
N ILE A 16 -6.98 6.58 4.83
CA ILE A 16 -6.00 5.72 4.16
C ILE A 16 -4.63 6.37 4.27
N HIS A 17 -3.58 5.57 4.42
CA HIS A 17 -2.22 6.07 4.65
C HIS A 17 -1.54 6.51 3.34
N ARG A 18 -1.66 5.71 2.27
CA ARG A 18 -1.07 5.94 0.93
C ARG A 18 0.45 5.90 0.83
N ASP A 19 1.17 5.69 1.93
CA ASP A 19 2.62 5.51 1.95
C ASP A 19 3.07 4.50 3.01
N ILE A 20 2.52 3.28 2.92
CA ILE A 20 2.92 2.17 3.79
C ILE A 20 4.27 1.64 3.30
N LYS A 21 5.30 1.73 4.14
CA LYS A 21 6.68 1.30 3.88
C LYS A 21 7.40 1.04 5.22
N PRO A 22 8.50 0.26 5.26
CA PRO A 22 9.18 -0.07 6.51
C PRO A 22 9.60 1.15 7.32
N ASN A 23 10.09 2.21 6.64
CA ASN A 23 10.53 3.46 7.28
C ASN A 23 9.42 4.21 8.04
N ASN A 24 8.15 3.94 7.73
CA ASN A 24 7.01 4.58 8.39
C ASN A 24 6.46 3.72 9.54
N PHE A 25 7.15 2.65 9.92
CA PHE A 25 6.81 1.85 11.08
C PHE A 25 7.91 1.95 12.13
N VAL A 26 7.52 2.08 13.39
CA VAL A 26 8.43 1.98 14.53
C VAL A 26 7.85 1.07 15.60
N MET A 27 8.72 0.36 16.31
CA MET A 27 8.32 -0.40 17.49
C MET A 27 8.20 0.53 18.69
N GLY A 28 7.34 0.19 19.64
CA GLY A 28 7.33 0.85 20.94
C GLY A 28 8.67 0.71 21.67
N TYR A 29 8.90 1.59 22.64
CA TYR A 29 10.15 1.62 23.37
C TYR A 29 10.36 0.33 24.18
N GLU A 30 11.59 -0.19 24.19
CA GLU A 30 11.90 -1.51 24.76
C GLU A 30 11.62 -1.62 26.27
N ASN A 31 11.76 -0.51 27.01
CA ASN A 31 11.52 -0.47 28.45
C ASN A 31 10.06 -0.21 28.83
N ASP A 32 9.18 0.00 27.85
CA ASP A 32 7.74 0.08 28.05
C ASP A 32 7.12 -1.28 27.70
N PHE A 33 7.05 -2.19 28.68
CA PHE A 33 6.60 -3.58 28.43
C PHE A 33 5.19 -3.68 27.82
N GLU A 34 4.32 -2.69 28.07
CA GLU A 34 2.98 -2.64 27.49
C GLU A 34 3.02 -2.30 26.00
N ARG A 35 3.92 -1.39 25.61
CA ARG A 35 4.00 -0.86 24.24
C ARG A 35 5.14 -1.43 23.40
N ALA A 36 6.12 -2.10 23.99
CA ALA A 36 7.32 -2.62 23.32
C ALA A 36 6.96 -3.56 22.15
N ARG A 37 5.81 -4.23 22.25
CA ARG A 37 5.32 -5.14 21.20
C ARG A 37 4.45 -4.44 20.17
N LEU A 38 4.06 -3.18 20.37
CA LEU A 38 3.20 -2.43 19.46
C LEU A 38 4.00 -1.86 18.28
N VAL A 39 3.37 -1.89 17.11
CA VAL A 39 3.87 -1.26 15.89
C VAL A 39 3.14 0.07 15.73
N HIS A 40 3.86 1.18 15.72
CA HIS A 40 3.31 2.51 15.47
C HIS A 40 3.49 2.88 13.99
N ILE A 41 2.49 3.57 13.43
CA ILE A 41 2.56 4.15 12.08
C ILE A 41 2.96 5.62 12.20
N LEU A 42 3.94 6.04 11.40
CA LEU A 42 4.43 7.40 11.29
C LEU A 42 4.09 7.99 9.91
N ASP A 43 4.30 9.31 9.78
CA ASP A 43 4.21 10.08 8.54
C ASP A 43 2.86 9.99 7.81
N PHE A 44 1.89 10.73 8.33
CA PHE A 44 0.58 10.92 7.72
C PHE A 44 0.57 12.02 6.64
N GLY A 45 1.73 12.51 6.18
CA GLY A 45 1.81 13.61 5.21
C GLY A 45 1.14 13.30 3.87
N LEU A 46 1.05 12.01 3.52
CA LEU A 46 0.32 11.51 2.36
C LEU A 46 -1.04 10.89 2.72
N ALA A 47 -1.45 10.87 3.97
CA ALA A 47 -2.73 10.30 4.36
C ALA A 47 -3.91 11.07 3.75
N ARG A 48 -5.04 10.40 3.59
CA ARG A 48 -6.25 11.00 3.03
C ARG A 48 -7.47 10.36 3.64
N SER A 49 -8.45 11.14 4.08
CA SER A 49 -9.70 10.53 4.51
C SER A 49 -10.46 9.95 3.30
N TYR A 50 -11.00 8.74 3.48
CA TYR A 50 -11.83 8.06 2.48
C TYR A 50 -13.30 8.06 2.90
N ALA A 51 -13.61 8.39 4.16
CA ALA A 51 -14.96 8.43 4.70
C ALA A 51 -15.19 9.66 5.59
N ILE A 52 -16.45 10.09 5.69
CA ILE A 52 -16.90 11.14 6.61
C ILE A 52 -17.81 10.47 7.64
N TYR A 53 -17.63 10.80 8.92
CA TYR A 53 -18.52 10.33 9.98
C TYR A 53 -19.79 11.20 10.02
N ARG A 54 -20.96 10.59 9.79
CA ARG A 54 -22.27 11.26 9.85
C ARG A 54 -23.31 10.32 10.44
N ASN A 55 -24.16 10.82 11.33
CA ASN A 55 -25.27 10.08 11.93
C ASN A 55 -24.84 8.74 12.56
N GLY A 56 -23.75 8.76 13.33
CA GLY A 56 -23.22 7.56 13.99
C GLY A 56 -22.52 6.56 13.07
N LYS A 57 -22.38 6.86 11.77
CA LYS A 57 -21.84 5.92 10.77
C LYS A 57 -20.79 6.58 9.86
N TRP A 58 -19.78 5.79 9.47
CA TRP A 58 -18.85 6.18 8.41
C TRP A 58 -19.49 6.06 7.03
N VAL A 59 -19.51 7.17 6.28
CA VAL A 59 -20.01 7.23 4.90
C VAL A 59 -18.83 7.44 3.96
N ALA A 60 -18.65 6.52 3.00
CA ALA A 60 -17.57 6.63 2.02
C ALA A 60 -17.71 7.91 1.18
N ARG A 61 -16.59 8.61 0.99
CA ARG A 61 -16.54 9.78 0.12
C ARG A 61 -16.55 9.34 -1.34
N ARG A 62 -17.19 10.15 -2.18
CA ARG A 62 -16.97 10.03 -3.62
C ARG A 62 -15.49 10.22 -3.92
N ALA A 63 -14.98 9.35 -4.76
CA ALA A 63 -13.73 9.52 -5.44
C ALA A 63 -13.64 10.92 -6.05
N ARG A 64 -12.53 11.65 -5.82
CA ARG A 64 -12.29 12.94 -6.51
C ARG A 64 -11.91 12.68 -7.97
N GLY A 65 -12.16 13.65 -8.85
CA GLY A 65 -11.83 13.59 -10.28
C GLY A 65 -10.34 13.69 -10.64
N SER A 66 -9.44 13.89 -9.68
CA SER A 66 -7.99 13.86 -9.90
C SER A 66 -7.23 13.56 -8.61
N ALA A 67 -6.18 12.73 -8.73
CA ALA A 67 -5.22 12.49 -7.66
C ALA A 67 -3.93 11.94 -8.28
N GLU A 68 -2.83 12.70 -8.16
CA GLU A 68 -1.51 12.19 -8.50
C GLU A 68 -1.02 11.20 -7.43
N PHE A 69 -0.32 10.17 -7.87
CA PHE A 69 0.40 9.29 -6.96
C PHE A 69 1.68 9.96 -6.46
N ARG A 70 1.82 10.06 -5.13
CA ARG A 70 3.00 10.63 -4.44
C ARG A 70 3.69 9.66 -3.47
N GLY A 71 3.22 8.42 -3.37
CA GLY A 71 3.77 7.42 -2.45
C GLY A 71 5.03 6.73 -2.98
N THR A 72 5.48 5.71 -2.26
CA THR A 72 6.66 4.91 -2.61
C THR A 72 6.34 3.82 -3.64
N LEU A 73 6.97 3.88 -4.81
CA LEU A 73 6.68 2.96 -5.94
C LEU A 73 6.95 1.49 -5.66
N ARG A 74 7.92 1.18 -4.79
CA ARG A 74 8.27 -0.22 -4.46
C ARG A 74 7.12 -0.98 -3.83
N TYR A 75 6.27 -0.29 -3.08
CA TYR A 75 5.19 -0.87 -2.28
C TYR A 75 3.80 -0.52 -2.83
N CYS A 76 3.68 0.24 -3.93
CA CYS A 76 2.36 0.57 -4.44
C CYS A 76 1.68 -0.62 -5.11
N SER A 77 0.35 -0.67 -5.04
CA SER A 77 -0.45 -1.74 -5.61
C SER A 77 -0.33 -1.81 -7.15
N PRO A 78 -0.64 -2.97 -7.76
CA PRO A 78 -0.72 -3.09 -9.22
C PRO A 78 -1.67 -2.06 -9.86
N ASN A 79 -2.79 -1.75 -9.19
CA ASN A 79 -3.75 -0.72 -9.63
C ASN A 79 -3.10 0.65 -9.84
N VAL A 80 -2.08 0.99 -9.03
CA VAL A 80 -1.37 2.26 -9.15
C VAL A 80 -0.46 2.26 -10.37
N HIS A 81 0.13 1.12 -10.72
CA HIS A 81 0.98 0.97 -11.89
C HIS A 81 0.17 0.99 -13.19
N GLU A 82 -0.88 0.17 -13.28
CA GLU A 82 -1.75 0.08 -14.46
C GLU A 82 -2.37 1.42 -14.83
N LYS A 83 -2.89 2.15 -13.84
CA LYS A 83 -3.52 3.46 -14.06
C LYS A 83 -2.50 4.55 -14.44
N LYS A 84 -1.24 4.44 -14.04
CA LYS A 84 -0.18 5.34 -14.54
C LYS A 84 0.18 5.07 -15.98
N GLU A 85 0.22 3.81 -16.39
CA GLU A 85 0.50 3.43 -17.78
C GLU A 85 -0.66 3.85 -18.71
N GLN A 86 -1.90 3.68 -18.28
CA GLN A 86 -3.08 4.19 -19.00
C GLN A 86 -3.08 5.71 -19.10
N VAL A 87 -2.77 6.44 -18.00
CA VAL A 87 -2.64 7.91 -18.04
C VAL A 87 -1.49 8.36 -18.95
N GLY A 88 -0.37 7.62 -19.00
CA GLY A 88 0.73 7.90 -19.92
C GLY A 88 0.36 7.73 -21.39
N TYR A 89 -0.47 6.73 -21.72
CA TYR A 89 -0.94 6.46 -23.08
C TYR A 89 -2.05 7.42 -23.52
N LEU A 90 -3.00 7.75 -22.63
CA LEU A 90 -4.14 8.63 -22.90
C LEU A 90 -3.81 10.14 -22.77
N SER A 91 -2.64 10.50 -22.22
CA SER A 91 -2.19 11.91 -22.17
C SER A 91 -1.92 12.52 -23.56
N ARG A 92 -1.91 11.73 -24.65
CA ARG A 92 -1.79 12.26 -26.03
C ARG A 92 -3.13 12.68 -26.65
N HIS A 93 -4.27 12.22 -26.14
CA HIS A 93 -5.59 12.62 -26.65
C HIS A 93 -6.57 12.84 -25.50
N GLY A 94 -6.83 14.11 -25.21
CA GLY A 94 -7.48 14.56 -23.99
C GLY A 94 -8.86 13.95 -23.69
N SER A 95 -9.03 13.47 -22.46
CA SER A 95 -10.21 13.66 -21.62
C SER A 95 -9.84 13.34 -20.16
N ARG A 96 -9.89 14.34 -19.28
CA ARG A 96 -9.34 14.33 -17.90
C ARG A 96 -10.20 13.56 -16.89
N ASN A 97 -10.34 12.23 -16.97
CA ASN A 97 -11.07 11.46 -15.95
C ASN A 97 -10.47 10.11 -15.51
N ASP A 98 -9.27 9.73 -15.95
CA ASP A 98 -8.64 8.49 -15.46
C ASP A 98 -7.92 8.72 -14.12
N VAL A 99 -8.69 8.58 -13.03
CA VAL A 99 -8.23 8.91 -11.69
C VAL A 99 -7.58 7.73 -10.97
N LEU A 100 -6.36 7.95 -10.48
CA LEU A 100 -5.68 7.14 -9.47
C LEU A 100 -6.34 7.30 -8.09
N LEU A 101 -7.34 6.48 -7.82
CA LEU A 101 -8.01 6.41 -6.52
C LEU A 101 -7.39 5.29 -5.70
N GLN A 102 -6.37 5.61 -4.91
CA GLN A 102 -5.94 4.73 -3.84
C GLN A 102 -7.06 4.63 -2.79
N GLY A 103 -7.40 3.41 -2.38
CA GLY A 103 -8.34 3.09 -1.32
C GLY A 103 -7.71 2.16 -0.28
N ARG A 104 -8.52 1.71 0.69
CA ARG A 104 -8.05 0.85 1.80
C ARG A 104 -7.28 -0.39 1.33
N ARG A 105 -7.73 -1.00 0.23
CA ARG A 105 -7.08 -2.17 -0.39
C ARG A 105 -5.64 -1.89 -0.83
N ASP A 106 -5.32 -0.66 -1.21
CA ASP A 106 -3.98 -0.30 -1.69
C ASP A 106 -2.99 -0.18 -0.53
N ASP A 107 -3.42 0.25 0.66
CA ASP A 107 -2.62 0.14 1.89
C ASP A 107 -2.34 -1.33 2.26
N LEU A 108 -3.30 -2.24 2.04
CA LEU A 108 -3.13 -3.67 2.32
C LEU A 108 -2.16 -4.34 1.34
N TRP A 109 -2.21 -3.98 0.05
CA TRP A 109 -1.19 -4.42 -0.93
C TRP A 109 0.21 -3.96 -0.51
N SER A 110 0.32 -2.71 -0.08
CA SER A 110 1.60 -2.16 0.39
C SER A 110 2.11 -2.91 1.63
N LEU A 111 1.22 -3.19 2.59
CA LEU A 111 1.55 -3.98 3.78
C LEU A 111 2.02 -5.39 3.39
N PHE A 112 1.36 -6.03 2.42
CA PHE A 112 1.76 -7.35 1.94
C PHE A 112 3.19 -7.34 1.36
N TYR A 113 3.53 -6.34 0.54
CA TYR A 113 4.89 -6.20 0.03
C TYR A 113 5.92 -5.92 1.12
N VAL A 114 5.57 -5.14 2.14
CA VAL A 114 6.42 -4.95 3.33
C VAL A 114 6.68 -6.27 4.05
N LEU A 115 5.64 -7.09 4.25
CA LEU A 115 5.79 -8.39 4.91
C LEU A 115 6.67 -9.35 4.10
N ILE A 116 6.54 -9.37 2.77
CA ILE A 116 7.42 -10.15 1.90
C ILE A 116 8.86 -9.64 2.01
N GLU A 117 9.07 -8.33 1.93
CA GLU A 117 10.40 -7.74 2.03
C GLU A 117 11.11 -8.12 3.33
N LEU A 118 10.38 -8.06 4.45
CA LEU A 118 10.90 -8.44 5.77
C LEU A 118 11.19 -9.95 5.88
N HIS A 119 10.50 -10.80 5.11
CA HIS A 119 10.68 -12.24 5.16
C HIS A 119 11.80 -12.73 4.24
N CYS A 120 11.83 -12.27 3.00
CA CYS A 120 12.74 -12.79 1.97
C CYS A 120 13.22 -11.74 0.95
N GLY A 121 12.93 -10.45 1.17
CA GLY A 121 13.23 -9.39 0.22
C GLY A 121 12.27 -9.32 -0.97
N LEU A 122 12.28 -8.20 -1.70
CA LEU A 122 11.46 -8.02 -2.90
C LEU A 122 12.27 -8.28 -4.18
N PRO A 123 11.73 -9.05 -5.16
CA PRO A 123 12.44 -9.32 -6.42
C PRO A 123 12.76 -8.06 -7.24
N TRP A 124 11.99 -6.99 -7.09
CA TRP A 124 12.16 -5.72 -7.79
C TRP A 124 12.89 -4.64 -6.96
N GLN A 125 13.51 -5.00 -5.82
CA GLN A 125 14.18 -4.05 -4.93
C GLN A 125 15.26 -3.19 -5.63
N ALA A 126 15.95 -3.75 -6.63
CA ALA A 126 17.02 -3.11 -7.39
C ALA A 126 16.51 -2.35 -8.63
N VAL A 127 15.23 -2.48 -8.98
CA VAL A 127 14.67 -1.87 -10.18
C VAL A 127 14.26 -0.43 -9.87
N ARG A 128 14.96 0.52 -10.48
CA ARG A 128 14.69 1.96 -10.32
C ARG A 128 13.71 2.51 -11.37
N GLU A 129 13.61 1.84 -12.52
CA GLU A 129 12.75 2.25 -13.63
C GLU A 129 11.30 1.82 -13.42
N LYS A 130 10.38 2.79 -13.40
CA LYS A 130 8.96 2.59 -13.06
C LYS A 130 8.27 1.54 -13.94
N HIS A 131 8.55 1.56 -15.24
CA HIS A 131 7.96 0.64 -16.21
C HIS A 131 8.44 -0.80 -16.01
N LYS A 132 9.69 -0.99 -15.60
CA LYS A 132 10.26 -2.33 -15.31
C LYS A 132 9.71 -2.92 -14.02
N VAL A 133 9.41 -2.10 -13.01
CA VAL A 133 8.78 -2.57 -11.76
C VAL A 133 7.41 -3.19 -12.05
N HIS A 134 6.60 -2.56 -12.90
CA HIS A 134 5.30 -3.08 -13.30
C HIS A 134 5.40 -4.42 -14.05
N SER A 135 6.30 -4.51 -15.04
CA SER A 135 6.52 -5.75 -15.77
C SER A 135 6.96 -6.89 -14.85
N VAL A 136 7.84 -6.62 -13.88
CA VAL A 136 8.28 -7.63 -12.89
C VAL A 136 7.15 -8.00 -11.92
N LEU A 137 6.31 -7.05 -11.51
CA LEU A 137 5.13 -7.31 -10.67
C LEU A 137 4.12 -8.23 -11.37
N LEU A 138 3.82 -8.01 -12.64
CA LEU A 138 2.89 -8.84 -13.40
C LEU A 138 3.46 -10.23 -13.71
N PHE A 139 4.73 -10.31 -14.14
CA PHE A 139 5.35 -11.60 -14.50
C PHE A 139 5.76 -12.44 -13.29
N ARG A 140 6.30 -11.81 -12.24
CA ARG A 140 6.87 -12.53 -11.09
C ARG A 140 6.06 -12.35 -9.81
N GLY A 141 5.26 -11.29 -9.67
CA GLY A 141 4.41 -11.10 -8.49
C GLY A 141 3.31 -12.15 -8.39
N CYS A 142 2.64 -12.49 -9.50
CA CYS A 142 1.64 -13.57 -9.52
C CYS A 142 2.26 -14.94 -9.20
N ALA A 143 3.48 -15.19 -9.72
CA ALA A 143 4.25 -16.40 -9.40
C ALA A 143 4.81 -16.41 -7.97
N TYR A 144 5.03 -15.25 -7.34
CA TYR A 144 5.50 -15.17 -5.94
C TYR A 144 4.38 -15.33 -4.93
N VAL A 145 3.16 -14.87 -5.24
CA VAL A 145 1.99 -15.13 -4.37
C VAL A 145 1.72 -16.64 -4.31
N THR A 146 1.88 -17.36 -5.43
CA THR A 146 1.83 -18.83 -5.48
C THR A 146 3.09 -19.52 -4.95
N ALA A 147 4.28 -18.93 -5.08
CA ALA A 147 5.50 -19.48 -4.50
C ALA A 147 5.59 -19.29 -2.97
N LEU A 148 5.01 -18.22 -2.40
CA LEU A 148 4.84 -18.07 -0.96
C LEU A 148 3.95 -19.19 -0.38
N ASP A 149 2.92 -19.64 -1.11
CA ASP A 149 2.18 -20.85 -0.73
C ASP A 149 3.08 -22.08 -0.68
N CYS A 150 4.07 -22.19 -1.56
CA CYS A 150 5.02 -23.30 -1.59
C CYS A 150 6.06 -23.22 -0.45
N VAL A 151 6.55 -22.02 -0.13
CA VAL A 151 7.52 -21.77 0.95
C VAL A 151 6.88 -21.81 2.34
N LEU A 152 5.62 -21.39 2.48
CA LEU A 152 4.87 -21.50 3.73
C LEU A 152 4.43 -22.95 4.02
N ARG A 153 4.22 -23.77 2.98
CA ARG A 153 3.92 -25.21 3.11
C ARG A 153 5.15 -26.08 3.36
N SER A 154 6.36 -25.63 3.03
CA SER A 154 7.59 -26.40 3.25
C SER A 154 8.21 -26.23 4.65
N LYS A 155 7.55 -25.47 5.54
CA LYS A 155 7.95 -25.29 6.94
C LYS A 155 6.93 -25.86 7.95
N GLN A 156 6.03 -26.75 7.52
CA GLN A 156 5.21 -27.61 8.39
C GLN A 156 5.76 -29.03 8.41
#